data_AF-A0A194V2F0-F1
#
_entry.id   AF-A0A194V2F0-F1
#
_cell.length_a   1.000
_cell.length_b   1.000
_cell.length_c   1.000
_cell.angle_alpha   90.00
_cell.angle_beta   90.00
_cell.angle_gamma   90.00
#
_symmetry.space_group_name_H-M   'P 1'
#
loop_
_entity.id
_entity.type
_entity.pdbx_description
1 polymer ?
#
loop_
_entity_poly.entity_id
_entity_poly.type
_entity_poly.pdbx_seq_one_letter_code
_entity_poly.pdbx_strand_id
1 'polypeptide(L)'
;MKQSLLSFVPTLLSLAAATAAEGLTDSSLETYVDAITLSSNFDPVKAAYWTGYVHHRRTPFAVSPSGTVAYLAYLDGSETGVHVQPVDPTTFKATGTVVTVAGGKEAGGLVAQDDGFALLTNEAMPSGTTDAPPDNTPVPVLYRFDASGTQLWKTWLGGPDVTDSMGDMAAPDMNGDLVYSNATGRYAAYTVVTAYSGDADGHYGDAIRYIEDSTGDLVTIEGASSDWGCSHNTGIALEAADAAPYASICAEDQGAIWLNTNGQGMYNTGVKISNENTTNGADGEPMGGMSGSYSNLARFQDSDSYIFAWVSRGAKDLTENEWMGTGYTNAQNRTNGRNVAIATFSDKYTMVQQQASSEVGAVSGDSQVNWVTTGTTADQSNAHVATFDDTHALVTWEEISDPFCEYIAMGCRGTFSGSYYQLVSNEGNGTLVGEPVVSKDVFVAGDMVTMNDGRICWPYVSMDWDLSGVVGWGYTPTNVTKMSFACMSLNGSSSSSAASTSSATSAAATSSKAATVSSVGSTSVASTSSVAAATVSSSLAPLAVAAQSEPATSAVASSSAIVTPSVAAVATESATSISHYAATTESRKSRPTKRPCPMERRQAQLANKA
;
A
#
# COMPACT_ATOMS: atom_id res chain seq x y z
N MET A 1 23.96 7.02 -70.01
CA MET A 1 24.58 7.75 -68.88
C MET A 1 23.58 8.72 -68.29
N LYS A 2 22.95 8.38 -67.16
CA LYS A 2 22.33 9.35 -66.24
C LYS A 2 22.45 8.76 -64.83
N GLN A 3 23.17 9.48 -63.96
CA GLN A 3 23.35 9.18 -62.54
C GLN A 3 22.05 9.48 -61.78
N SER A 4 21.70 8.62 -60.83
CA SER A 4 20.67 8.87 -59.83
C SER A 4 21.35 9.10 -58.48
N LEU A 5 21.09 10.25 -57.86
CA LEU A 5 21.49 10.53 -56.48
C LEU A 5 20.62 9.71 -55.52
N LEU A 6 21.28 8.97 -54.63
CA LEU A 6 20.73 8.50 -53.36
C LEU A 6 20.92 9.61 -52.32
N SER A 7 19.85 10.00 -51.62
CA SER A 7 19.94 10.76 -50.38
C SER A 7 19.62 9.83 -49.22
N PHE A 8 20.64 9.51 -48.44
CA PHE A 8 20.56 8.86 -47.14
C PHE A 8 19.99 9.84 -46.12
N VAL A 9 19.00 9.41 -45.33
CA VAL A 9 18.68 10.01 -44.03
C VAL A 9 18.64 8.88 -43.01
N PRO A 10 19.67 8.78 -42.14
CA PRO A 10 19.46 8.15 -40.84
C PRO A 10 20.22 8.90 -39.76
N THR A 11 19.53 9.66 -38.90
CA THR A 11 20.02 10.01 -37.54
C THR A 11 18.99 10.88 -36.83
N LEU A 12 18.09 10.26 -36.05
CA LEU A 12 17.33 10.95 -34.99
C LEU A 12 16.73 9.95 -33.97
N LEU A 13 17.31 8.75 -33.84
CA LEU A 13 16.81 7.66 -32.99
C LEU A 13 17.88 7.18 -31.98
N SER A 14 18.72 8.08 -31.45
CA SER A 14 19.87 7.69 -30.60
C SER A 14 20.03 8.46 -29.29
N LEU A 15 19.05 9.29 -28.87
CA LEU A 15 19.16 10.02 -27.60
C LEU A 15 18.28 9.44 -26.48
N ALA A 16 17.16 8.76 -26.80
CA ALA A 16 16.30 8.13 -25.78
C ALA A 16 16.89 6.83 -25.19
N ALA A 17 17.80 6.16 -25.91
CA ALA A 17 18.46 4.94 -25.43
C ALA A 17 19.75 5.19 -24.62
N ALA A 18 20.25 6.43 -24.58
CA ALA A 18 21.52 6.75 -23.91
C ALA A 18 21.34 7.02 -22.41
N THR A 19 20.18 7.54 -22.00
CA THR A 19 19.85 7.85 -20.60
C THR A 19 19.59 6.59 -19.76
N ALA A 20 18.99 5.55 -20.35
CA ALA A 20 18.72 4.27 -19.69
C ALA A 20 19.99 3.49 -19.29
N ALA A 21 21.17 3.82 -19.82
CA ALA A 21 22.43 3.14 -19.45
C ALA A 21 23.19 3.85 -18.31
N GLU A 22 22.95 5.15 -18.08
CA GLU A 22 23.68 5.94 -17.08
C GLU A 22 22.93 6.05 -15.74
N GLY A 23 21.62 5.75 -15.71
CA GLY A 23 20.78 5.84 -14.51
C GLY A 23 20.13 7.21 -14.34
N LEU A 24 19.50 7.41 -13.18
CA LEU A 24 18.87 8.70 -12.83
C LEU A 24 19.93 9.73 -12.41
N THR A 25 19.60 10.99 -12.59
CA THR A 25 20.40 12.14 -12.12
C THR A 25 19.53 13.11 -11.35
N ASP A 26 20.11 14.05 -10.59
CA ASP A 26 19.34 15.10 -9.89
C ASP A 26 18.37 15.86 -10.81
N SER A 27 18.71 16.02 -12.10
CA SER A 27 17.85 16.67 -13.11
C SER A 27 16.64 15.83 -13.53
N SER A 28 16.57 14.58 -13.09
CA SER A 28 15.45 13.66 -13.32
C SER A 28 14.31 13.91 -12.33
N LEU A 29 14.62 14.48 -11.16
CA LEU A 29 13.66 14.82 -10.11
C LEU A 29 13.21 16.27 -10.24
N GLU A 30 11.95 16.45 -10.63
CA GLU A 30 11.29 17.74 -10.73
C GLU A 30 10.34 17.96 -9.56
N THR A 31 10.28 19.18 -9.01
CA THR A 31 9.46 19.49 -7.84
C THR A 31 8.53 20.68 -8.08
N TYR A 32 7.33 20.56 -7.50
CA TYR A 32 6.26 21.55 -7.48
C TYR A 32 5.90 21.83 -6.04
N VAL A 33 6.75 22.61 -5.39
CA VAL A 33 6.63 22.91 -3.95
C VAL A 33 5.39 23.76 -3.69
N ASP A 34 4.60 23.38 -2.68
CA ASP A 34 3.44 24.16 -2.22
C ASP A 34 2.39 24.42 -3.32
N ALA A 35 2.27 23.50 -4.29
CA ALA A 35 1.46 23.67 -5.49
C ALA A 35 -0.05 23.77 -5.22
N ILE A 36 -0.54 23.09 -4.18
CA ILE A 36 -1.95 23.07 -3.79
C ILE A 36 -2.14 23.71 -2.42
N THR A 37 -3.20 24.51 -2.27
CA THR A 37 -3.76 24.87 -0.96
C THR A 37 -4.90 23.91 -0.63
N LEU A 38 -4.81 23.23 0.50
CA LEU A 38 -5.82 22.28 0.98
C LEU A 38 -7.01 23.03 1.59
N SER A 39 -8.23 22.53 1.34
CA SER A 39 -9.48 23.11 1.88
C SER A 39 -9.63 22.89 3.39
N SER A 40 -8.96 21.86 3.89
CA SER A 40 -8.91 21.46 5.29
C SER A 40 -7.46 21.23 5.66
N ASN A 41 -7.15 21.47 6.92
CA ASN A 41 -5.85 21.15 7.47
C ASN A 41 -5.54 19.64 7.33
N PHE A 42 -4.29 19.28 7.07
CA PHE A 42 -3.79 17.91 7.05
C PHE A 42 -2.72 17.73 8.12
N ASP A 43 -2.69 16.56 8.77
CA ASP A 43 -1.59 16.13 9.63
C ASP A 43 -0.76 15.09 8.87
N PRO A 44 0.46 15.42 8.42
CA PRO A 44 1.25 14.53 7.58
C PRO A 44 1.88 13.38 8.36
N VAL A 45 1.71 13.33 9.68
CA VAL A 45 2.31 12.30 10.52
C VAL A 45 1.26 11.45 11.22
N LYS A 46 1.60 10.18 11.32
CA LYS A 46 0.90 9.15 12.08
C LYS A 46 1.90 8.42 12.96
N ALA A 47 1.40 7.90 14.08
CA ALA A 47 2.17 7.03 14.94
C ALA A 47 2.12 5.58 14.40
N ALA A 48 3.27 4.92 14.28
CA ALA A 48 3.32 3.47 14.15
C ALA A 48 2.60 2.82 15.34
N TYR A 49 1.74 1.84 15.07
CA TYR A 49 0.82 1.26 16.05
C TYR A 49 1.48 0.79 17.34
N TRP A 50 2.57 0.02 17.21
CA TRP A 50 3.23 -0.62 18.34
C TRP A 50 4.26 0.26 19.04
N THR A 51 5.00 1.06 18.26
CA THR A 51 6.19 1.76 18.74
C THR A 51 5.93 3.25 18.99
N GLY A 52 4.90 3.80 18.37
CA GLY A 52 4.65 5.23 18.31
C GLY A 52 5.63 6.01 17.45
N TYR A 53 6.52 5.33 16.70
CA TYR A 53 7.50 5.99 15.81
C TYR A 53 6.79 6.79 14.72
N VAL A 54 7.48 7.83 14.23
CA VAL A 54 6.96 8.76 13.22
C VAL A 54 6.86 8.04 11.87
N HIS A 55 5.66 7.98 11.31
CA HIS A 55 5.37 7.51 9.96
C HIS A 55 4.64 8.59 9.17
N HIS A 56 4.75 8.55 7.84
CA HIS A 56 3.91 9.37 6.97
C HIS A 56 2.44 8.97 7.13
N ARG A 57 1.56 9.96 7.20
CA ARG A 57 0.14 9.76 6.99
C ARG A 57 -0.12 9.73 5.48
N ARG A 58 -0.81 8.69 5.01
CA ARG A 58 -1.04 8.45 3.59
C ARG A 58 -1.78 9.60 2.90
N THR A 59 -1.36 9.87 1.67
CA THR A 59 -2.01 10.80 0.73
C THR A 59 -2.21 10.14 -0.64
N PRO A 60 -3.29 9.36 -0.84
CA PRO A 60 -3.52 8.69 -2.12
C PRO A 60 -3.58 9.70 -3.27
N PHE A 61 -2.92 9.37 -4.36
CA PHE A 61 -2.92 10.16 -5.59
C PHE A 61 -3.21 9.24 -6.77
N ALA A 62 -4.04 9.71 -7.69
CA ALA A 62 -4.40 8.91 -8.87
C ALA A 62 -4.62 9.83 -10.07
N VAL A 63 -4.26 9.33 -11.25
CA VAL A 63 -4.49 9.99 -12.55
C VAL A 63 -5.52 9.19 -13.35
N SER A 64 -6.42 9.88 -14.04
CA SER A 64 -7.46 9.23 -14.85
C SER A 64 -6.84 8.53 -16.07
N PRO A 65 -7.51 7.53 -16.67
CA PRO A 65 -6.99 6.83 -17.86
C PRO A 65 -6.63 7.76 -19.03
N SER A 66 -7.40 8.82 -19.26
CA SER A 66 -7.07 9.83 -20.28
C SER A 66 -5.89 10.73 -19.92
N GLY A 67 -5.45 10.72 -18.67
CA GLY A 67 -4.36 11.57 -18.16
C GLY A 67 -4.73 13.04 -18.02
N THR A 68 -6.02 13.38 -18.12
CA THR A 68 -6.49 14.77 -18.17
C THR A 68 -6.88 15.32 -16.79
N VAL A 69 -7.21 14.44 -15.84
CA VAL A 69 -7.56 14.80 -14.48
C VAL A 69 -6.81 13.89 -13.51
N ALA A 70 -6.34 14.47 -12.40
CA ALA A 70 -5.84 13.71 -11.27
C ALA A 70 -6.61 14.08 -10.01
N TYR A 71 -6.50 13.26 -8.97
CA TYR A 71 -7.15 13.48 -7.68
C TYR A 71 -6.16 13.19 -6.56
N LEU A 72 -6.21 14.02 -5.52
CA LEU A 72 -5.47 13.86 -4.27
C LEU A 72 -6.47 13.62 -3.13
N ALA A 73 -6.30 12.53 -2.38
CA ALA A 73 -7.07 12.28 -1.17
C ALA A 73 -6.23 12.52 0.10
N TYR A 74 -6.86 13.05 1.14
CA TYR A 74 -6.22 13.23 2.45
C TYR A 74 -7.27 13.25 3.58
N LEU A 75 -6.91 12.71 4.74
CA LEU A 75 -7.70 12.82 5.96
C LEU A 75 -7.44 14.18 6.61
N ASP A 76 -8.47 14.93 7.01
CA ASP A 76 -8.21 16.17 7.74
C ASP A 76 -7.51 15.93 9.08
N GLY A 77 -6.73 16.92 9.54
CA GLY A 77 -5.99 16.84 10.80
C GLY A 77 -6.88 16.83 12.06
N SER A 78 -8.22 16.86 11.91
CA SER A 78 -9.16 16.58 12.99
C SER A 78 -9.69 15.14 12.98
N GLU A 79 -9.32 14.36 11.97
CA GLU A 79 -9.72 12.97 11.75
C GLU A 79 -11.25 12.82 11.68
N THR A 80 -11.93 13.82 11.09
CA THR A 80 -13.39 13.84 10.98
C THR A 80 -13.90 13.66 9.55
N GLY A 81 -13.04 13.72 8.55
CA GLY A 81 -13.41 13.41 7.18
C GLY A 81 -12.23 13.30 6.24
N VAL A 82 -12.44 12.53 5.17
CA VAL A 82 -11.51 12.42 4.05
C VAL A 82 -11.94 13.38 2.95
N HIS A 83 -10.98 14.13 2.42
CA HIS A 83 -11.16 15.13 1.39
C HIS A 83 -10.50 14.66 0.10
N VAL A 84 -11.19 14.79 -1.03
CA VAL A 84 -10.66 14.49 -2.36
C VAL A 84 -10.65 15.76 -3.19
N GLN A 85 -9.44 16.22 -3.53
CA GLN A 85 -9.16 17.43 -4.29
C GLN A 85 -8.85 17.06 -5.74
N PRO A 86 -9.62 17.54 -6.73
CA PRO A 86 -9.23 17.43 -8.13
C PRO A 86 -7.97 18.27 -8.41
N VAL A 87 -7.06 17.76 -9.23
CA VAL A 87 -5.74 18.31 -9.52
C VAL A 87 -5.50 18.29 -11.03
N ASP A 88 -4.94 19.38 -11.55
CA ASP A 88 -4.42 19.40 -12.92
C ASP A 88 -3.11 18.59 -12.98
N PRO A 89 -3.03 17.49 -13.75
CA PRO A 89 -1.87 16.59 -13.76
C PRO A 89 -0.59 17.20 -14.36
N THR A 90 -0.69 18.36 -15.01
CA THR A 90 0.46 19.03 -15.66
C THR A 90 1.03 20.15 -14.81
N THR A 91 0.20 20.84 -14.04
CA THR A 91 0.59 22.00 -13.23
C THR A 91 0.49 21.75 -11.72
N PHE A 92 -0.10 20.63 -11.32
CA PHE A 92 -0.42 20.26 -9.94
C PHE A 92 -1.22 21.30 -9.18
N LYS A 93 -2.04 22.09 -9.89
CA LYS A 93 -2.93 23.09 -9.27
C LYS A 93 -4.27 22.45 -8.95
N ALA A 94 -4.87 22.90 -7.85
CA ALA A 94 -6.23 22.56 -7.51
C ALA A 94 -7.20 22.94 -8.65
N THR A 95 -8.07 22.01 -9.00
CA THR A 95 -9.18 22.21 -9.94
C THR A 95 -10.49 21.78 -9.29
N GLY A 96 -11.62 22.13 -9.92
CA GLY A 96 -12.94 21.65 -9.49
C GLY A 96 -13.31 21.98 -8.04
N THR A 97 -14.20 21.14 -7.49
CA THR A 97 -14.70 21.25 -6.11
C THR A 97 -14.16 20.07 -5.30
N VAL A 98 -13.74 20.34 -4.06
CA VAL A 98 -13.35 19.29 -3.11
C VAL A 98 -14.58 18.51 -2.67
N VAL A 99 -14.50 17.18 -2.72
CA VAL A 99 -15.49 16.28 -2.14
C VAL A 99 -15.03 15.89 -0.74
N THR A 100 -15.93 15.91 0.24
CA THR A 100 -15.67 15.48 1.61
C THR A 100 -16.56 14.29 1.96
N VAL A 101 -15.93 13.17 2.34
CA VAL A 101 -16.60 12.04 3.00
C VAL A 101 -16.50 12.25 4.51
N ALA A 102 -17.57 12.78 5.08
CA ALA A 102 -17.67 13.04 6.52
C ALA A 102 -17.73 11.72 7.30
N GLY A 103 -16.97 11.62 8.38
CA GLY A 103 -16.85 10.42 9.20
C GLY A 103 -15.74 9.45 8.77
N GLY A 104 -15.19 9.62 7.55
CA GLY A 104 -14.03 8.86 7.08
C GLY A 104 -12.84 9.02 8.02
N LYS A 105 -12.18 7.90 8.35
CA LYS A 105 -11.07 7.84 9.31
C LYS A 105 -9.70 7.68 8.69
N GLU A 106 -9.65 7.33 7.41
CA GLU A 106 -8.40 7.15 6.69
C GLU A 106 -8.63 7.16 5.17
N ALA A 107 -7.70 7.70 4.40
CA ALA A 107 -7.72 7.61 2.94
C ALA A 107 -7.04 6.31 2.51
N GLY A 108 -7.80 5.21 2.46
CA GLY A 108 -7.31 3.84 2.23
C GLY A 108 -7.05 3.46 0.78
N GLY A 109 -7.34 4.34 -0.18
CA GLY A 109 -7.04 4.12 -1.59
C GLY A 109 -7.86 5.03 -2.49
N LEU A 110 -7.32 5.35 -3.66
CA LEU A 110 -7.94 6.26 -4.60
C LEU A 110 -7.72 5.75 -6.02
N VAL A 111 -8.79 5.71 -6.81
CA VAL A 111 -8.71 5.48 -8.24
C VAL A 111 -9.40 6.63 -8.95
N ALA A 112 -8.67 7.27 -9.86
CA ALA A 112 -9.23 8.27 -10.75
C ALA A 112 -9.85 7.62 -11.98
N GLN A 113 -10.99 8.14 -12.42
CA GLN A 113 -11.66 7.79 -13.67
C GLN A 113 -11.84 9.06 -14.50
N ASP A 114 -12.07 8.93 -15.80
CA ASP A 114 -12.28 10.10 -16.66
C ASP A 114 -13.57 10.86 -16.31
N ASP A 115 -14.51 10.20 -15.66
CA ASP A 115 -15.79 10.76 -15.22
C ASP A 115 -15.86 11.03 -13.72
N GLY A 116 -14.77 10.88 -12.95
CA GLY A 116 -14.77 11.06 -11.49
C GLY A 116 -13.70 10.25 -10.77
N PHE A 117 -14.03 9.71 -9.59
CA PHE A 117 -13.09 8.90 -8.81
C PHE A 117 -13.80 7.91 -7.89
N ALA A 118 -13.09 6.88 -7.46
CA ALA A 118 -13.47 6.00 -6.37
C ALA A 118 -12.51 6.16 -5.19
N LEU A 119 -13.06 6.17 -3.97
CA LEU A 119 -12.32 6.36 -2.71
C LEU A 119 -12.61 5.19 -1.76
N LEU A 120 -11.55 4.46 -1.38
CA LEU A 120 -11.58 3.51 -0.28
C LEU A 120 -11.29 4.27 1.02
N THR A 121 -12.18 4.13 2.01
CA THR A 121 -12.02 4.69 3.36
C THR A 121 -12.68 3.76 4.37
N ASN A 122 -12.61 4.08 5.66
CA ASN A 122 -13.37 3.44 6.72
C ASN A 122 -14.18 4.49 7.46
N GLU A 123 -15.39 4.14 7.86
CA GLU A 123 -16.22 5.00 8.69
C GLU A 123 -17.17 4.17 9.55
N ALA A 124 -17.74 4.79 10.58
CA ALA A 124 -18.78 4.16 11.39
C ALA A 124 -20.05 3.91 10.56
N MET A 125 -20.65 2.73 10.73
CA MET A 125 -21.95 2.45 10.12
C MET A 125 -23.04 3.38 10.71
N PRO A 126 -24.15 3.63 9.97
CA PRO A 126 -25.23 4.47 10.45
C PRO A 126 -25.78 4.00 11.79
N SER A 127 -26.11 4.96 12.66
CA SER A 127 -26.74 4.65 13.95
C SER A 127 -28.04 3.87 13.76
N GLY A 128 -28.21 2.79 14.51
CA GLY A 128 -29.37 1.90 14.42
C GLY A 128 -29.21 0.74 13.44
N THR A 129 -28.05 0.61 12.77
CA THR A 129 -27.69 -0.61 12.03
C THR A 129 -27.66 -1.79 13.00
N THR A 130 -28.39 -2.85 12.66
CA THR A 130 -28.43 -4.09 13.48
C THR A 130 -27.11 -4.81 13.33
N ASP A 131 -26.54 -5.33 14.42
CA ASP A 131 -25.26 -6.05 14.45
C ASP A 131 -24.08 -5.24 13.87
N ALA A 132 -24.15 -3.91 13.96
CA ALA A 132 -23.03 -3.04 13.68
C ALA A 132 -21.88 -3.25 14.67
N PRO A 133 -20.63 -2.98 14.27
CA PRO A 133 -19.49 -3.09 15.17
C PRO A 133 -19.68 -2.27 16.46
N PRO A 134 -19.21 -2.79 17.61
CA PRO A 134 -19.29 -2.08 18.88
C PRO A 134 -18.55 -0.74 18.84
N ASP A 135 -18.97 0.19 19.70
CA ASP A 135 -18.34 1.51 19.89
C ASP A 135 -18.16 2.37 18.62
N ASN A 136 -18.98 2.11 17.58
CA ASN A 136 -18.85 2.72 16.27
C ASN A 136 -17.49 2.44 15.60
N THR A 137 -16.92 1.25 15.85
CA THR A 137 -15.69 0.81 15.19
C THR A 137 -15.87 0.91 13.67
N PRO A 138 -14.96 1.60 12.95
CA PRO A 138 -15.09 1.83 11.51
C PRO A 138 -15.13 0.54 10.68
N VAL A 139 -15.91 0.57 9.59
CA VAL A 139 -16.04 -0.51 8.60
C VAL A 139 -15.47 -0.02 7.27
N PRO A 140 -14.73 -0.86 6.51
CA PRO A 140 -14.21 -0.48 5.21
C PRO A 140 -15.36 -0.23 4.23
N VAL A 141 -15.21 0.81 3.41
CA VAL A 141 -16.25 1.28 2.49
C VAL A 141 -15.62 1.87 1.23
N LEU A 142 -16.20 1.53 0.08
CA LEU A 142 -15.84 2.11 -1.20
C LEU A 142 -16.92 3.09 -1.65
N TYR A 143 -16.50 4.31 -1.97
CA TYR A 143 -17.35 5.33 -2.58
C TYR A 143 -16.99 5.51 -4.04
N ARG A 144 -17.99 5.87 -4.85
CA ARG A 144 -17.80 6.36 -6.21
C ARG A 144 -18.47 7.70 -6.38
N PHE A 145 -17.74 8.65 -6.95
CA PHE A 145 -18.22 9.99 -7.26
C PHE A 145 -17.99 10.28 -8.74
N ASP A 146 -18.88 11.09 -9.32
CA ASP A 146 -18.63 11.71 -10.61
C ASP A 146 -17.73 12.96 -10.47
N ALA A 147 -17.31 13.53 -11.60
CA ALA A 147 -16.45 14.71 -11.65
C ALA A 147 -17.10 15.98 -11.08
N SER A 148 -18.42 16.01 -10.88
CA SER A 148 -19.13 17.10 -10.21
C SER A 148 -19.11 16.97 -8.69
N GLY A 149 -18.67 15.82 -8.17
CA GLY A 149 -18.71 15.46 -6.76
C GLY A 149 -20.03 14.81 -6.33
N THR A 150 -20.86 14.38 -7.26
CA THR A 150 -22.09 13.64 -6.95
C THR A 150 -21.75 12.19 -6.69
N GLN A 151 -22.18 11.66 -5.53
CA GLN A 151 -22.02 10.25 -5.22
C GLN A 151 -22.88 9.41 -6.18
N LEU A 152 -22.24 8.49 -6.90
CA LEU A 152 -22.90 7.53 -7.78
C LEU A 152 -23.37 6.31 -6.98
N TRP A 153 -22.49 5.75 -6.15
CA TRP A 153 -22.80 4.63 -5.26
C TRP A 153 -21.83 4.60 -4.07
N LYS A 154 -22.19 3.78 -3.07
CA LYS A 154 -21.44 3.52 -1.85
C LYS A 154 -21.64 2.06 -1.47
N THR A 155 -20.55 1.36 -1.13
CA THR A 155 -20.57 -0.08 -0.87
C THR A 155 -19.75 -0.40 0.37
N TRP A 156 -20.40 -0.99 1.38
CA TRP A 156 -19.70 -1.53 2.54
C TRP A 156 -18.93 -2.79 2.14
N LEU A 157 -17.70 -2.91 2.63
CA LEU A 157 -16.80 -4.02 2.32
C LEU A 157 -16.63 -5.00 3.50
N GLY A 158 -17.25 -4.68 4.63
CA GLY A 158 -17.44 -5.51 5.80
C GLY A 158 -18.75 -5.14 6.51
N GLY A 159 -18.90 -5.56 7.76
CA GLY A 159 -20.11 -5.38 8.55
C GLY A 159 -21.16 -6.47 8.28
N PRO A 160 -22.35 -6.36 8.88
CA PRO A 160 -23.30 -7.47 9.02
C PRO A 160 -24.00 -7.89 7.71
N ASP A 161 -23.97 -7.02 6.70
CA ASP A 161 -24.58 -7.29 5.38
C ASP A 161 -23.57 -7.82 4.35
N VAL A 162 -22.30 -7.96 4.74
CA VAL A 162 -21.26 -8.55 3.91
C VAL A 162 -21.06 -9.99 4.34
N THR A 163 -21.14 -10.91 3.38
CA THR A 163 -20.95 -12.33 3.69
C THR A 163 -19.49 -12.58 4.04
N ASP A 164 -19.28 -13.13 5.24
CA ASP A 164 -17.96 -13.46 5.75
C ASP A 164 -17.98 -14.82 6.43
N SER A 165 -17.10 -15.74 6.01
CA SER A 165 -17.05 -17.09 6.59
C SER A 165 -16.51 -17.14 8.01
N MET A 166 -15.80 -16.11 8.47
CA MET A 166 -15.09 -16.08 9.74
C MET A 166 -15.77 -15.21 10.82
N GLY A 167 -16.81 -14.47 10.45
CA GLY A 167 -17.49 -13.49 11.30
C GLY A 167 -17.60 -12.12 10.64
N ASP A 168 -18.38 -11.22 11.21
CA ASP A 168 -18.55 -9.88 10.64
C ASP A 168 -17.27 -9.05 10.81
N MET A 169 -16.90 -8.30 9.77
CA MET A 169 -15.60 -7.63 9.67
C MET A 169 -15.68 -6.12 9.85
N ALA A 170 -14.76 -5.56 10.63
CA ALA A 170 -14.50 -4.12 10.74
C ALA A 170 -13.05 -3.81 10.29
N ALA A 171 -12.72 -2.54 10.09
CA ALA A 171 -11.36 -2.09 9.81
C ALA A 171 -11.07 -0.82 10.63
N PRO A 172 -10.72 -0.95 11.91
CA PRO A 172 -10.40 0.20 12.77
C PRO A 172 -9.20 1.00 12.23
N ASP A 173 -8.20 0.29 11.72
CA ASP A 173 -7.03 0.83 11.04
C ASP A 173 -7.12 0.44 9.57
N MET A 174 -7.18 1.42 8.66
CA MET A 174 -7.35 1.15 7.24
C MET A 174 -5.98 0.98 6.58
N ASN A 175 -5.40 -0.21 6.72
CA ASN A 175 -4.34 -0.68 5.85
C ASN A 175 -5.03 -1.26 4.61
N GLY A 176 -5.24 -0.41 3.61
CA GLY A 176 -6.00 -0.74 2.42
C GLY A 176 -5.22 -0.45 1.15
N ASP A 177 -5.56 -1.17 0.09
CA ASP A 177 -5.14 -0.86 -1.27
C ASP A 177 -6.34 -0.99 -2.22
N LEU A 178 -6.41 -0.12 -3.22
CA LEU A 178 -7.53 -0.01 -4.15
C LEU A 178 -7.01 0.12 -5.57
N VAL A 179 -7.41 -0.81 -6.43
CA VAL A 179 -7.08 -0.77 -7.85
C VAL A 179 -8.31 -0.98 -8.71
N TYR A 180 -8.21 -0.58 -9.98
CA TYR A 180 -9.26 -0.76 -10.97
C TYR A 180 -8.68 -1.36 -12.24
N SER A 181 -9.45 -2.26 -12.87
CA SER A 181 -9.12 -2.77 -14.21
C SER A 181 -10.23 -2.45 -15.18
N ASN A 182 -9.89 -1.68 -16.22
CA ASN A 182 -10.81 -1.41 -17.33
C ASN A 182 -11.17 -2.68 -18.09
N ALA A 183 -10.29 -3.69 -18.11
CA ALA A 183 -10.54 -4.96 -18.77
C ALA A 183 -11.66 -5.77 -18.10
N THR A 184 -11.76 -5.69 -16.77
CA THR A 184 -12.79 -6.41 -16.00
C THR A 184 -14.01 -5.56 -15.70
N GLY A 185 -13.88 -4.22 -15.74
CA GLY A 185 -14.90 -3.27 -15.30
C GLY A 185 -15.04 -3.21 -13.77
N ARG A 186 -14.02 -3.65 -13.01
CA ARG A 186 -14.12 -3.83 -11.56
C ARG A 186 -13.01 -3.15 -10.78
N TYR A 187 -13.40 -2.63 -9.63
CA TYR A 187 -12.49 -2.33 -8.54
C TYR A 187 -12.16 -3.62 -7.78
N ALA A 188 -10.96 -3.67 -7.23
CA ALA A 188 -10.62 -4.59 -6.17
C ALA A 188 -10.08 -3.79 -4.99
N ALA A 189 -10.60 -4.06 -3.80
CA ALA A 189 -10.13 -3.50 -2.54
C ALA A 189 -9.53 -4.63 -1.72
N TYR A 190 -8.28 -4.46 -1.29
CA TYR A 190 -7.62 -5.35 -0.34
C TYR A 190 -7.49 -4.59 0.98
N THR A 191 -8.04 -5.10 2.06
CA THR A 191 -8.07 -4.41 3.36
C THR A 191 -7.69 -5.35 4.48
N VAL A 192 -6.90 -4.84 5.43
CA VAL A 192 -6.76 -5.47 6.75
C VAL A 192 -8.07 -5.30 7.53
N VAL A 193 -8.51 -6.37 8.17
CA VAL A 193 -9.79 -6.42 8.90
C VAL A 193 -9.61 -6.99 10.30
N THR A 194 -10.59 -6.73 11.16
CA THR A 194 -10.77 -7.35 12.47
C THR A 194 -12.17 -7.92 12.54
N ALA A 195 -12.29 -9.20 12.88
CA ALA A 195 -13.60 -9.80 13.12
C ALA A 195 -14.13 -9.36 14.49
N TYR A 196 -15.41 -8.97 14.55
CA TYR A 196 -16.10 -8.59 15.79
C TYR A 196 -17.25 -9.55 16.15
N SER A 197 -17.36 -10.64 15.41
CA SER A 197 -18.28 -11.75 15.66
C SER A 197 -17.69 -13.04 15.06
N GLY A 198 -18.40 -14.16 15.15
CA GLY A 198 -18.00 -15.43 14.54
C GLY A 198 -16.82 -16.13 15.23
N ASP A 199 -16.22 -17.10 14.53
CA ASP A 199 -15.13 -17.92 15.05
C ASP A 199 -13.80 -17.16 15.14
N ALA A 200 -13.67 -16.07 14.37
CA ALA A 200 -12.49 -15.19 14.40
C ALA A 200 -12.68 -13.96 15.31
N ASP A 201 -13.75 -13.87 16.12
CA ASP A 201 -14.01 -12.71 16.98
C ASP A 201 -12.78 -12.30 17.80
N GLY A 202 -12.38 -11.03 17.65
CA GLY A 202 -11.21 -10.45 18.31
C GLY A 202 -9.87 -10.70 17.60
N HIS A 203 -9.86 -11.37 16.45
CA HIS A 203 -8.67 -11.60 15.64
C HIS A 203 -8.59 -10.64 14.44
N TYR A 204 -7.38 -10.48 13.91
CA TYR A 204 -7.09 -9.71 12.71
C TYR A 204 -6.93 -10.63 11.51
N GLY A 205 -7.23 -10.13 10.32
CA GLY A 205 -7.02 -10.82 9.06
C GLY A 205 -6.98 -9.82 7.93
N ASP A 206 -7.26 -10.27 6.72
CA ASP A 206 -7.39 -9.42 5.55
C ASP A 206 -8.46 -9.96 4.59
N ALA A 207 -9.00 -9.08 3.76
CA ALA A 207 -10.07 -9.41 2.84
C ALA A 207 -9.85 -8.76 1.47
N ILE A 208 -10.14 -9.50 0.40
CA ILE A 208 -10.14 -9.00 -0.97
C ILE A 208 -11.58 -8.98 -1.48
N ARG A 209 -12.08 -7.79 -1.80
CA ARG A 209 -13.42 -7.55 -2.33
C ARG A 209 -13.35 -7.03 -3.75
N TYR A 210 -14.19 -7.55 -4.64
CA TYR A 210 -14.38 -7.02 -5.99
C TYR A 210 -15.71 -6.28 -6.07
N ILE A 211 -15.70 -5.13 -6.74
CA ILE A 211 -16.86 -4.25 -6.86
C ILE A 211 -17.07 -3.90 -8.34
N GLU A 212 -18.28 -4.10 -8.84
CA GLU A 212 -18.67 -3.69 -10.20
C GLU A 212 -18.78 -2.16 -10.29
N ASP A 213 -18.02 -1.51 -11.18
CA ASP A 213 -18.03 -0.03 -11.27
C ASP A 213 -19.39 0.52 -11.70
N SER A 214 -20.11 -0.22 -12.55
CA SER A 214 -21.39 0.24 -13.09
C SER A 214 -22.54 0.27 -12.06
N THR A 215 -22.47 -0.54 -11.00
CA THR A 215 -23.56 -0.67 -10.01
C THR A 215 -23.13 -0.46 -8.56
N GLY A 216 -21.85 -0.61 -8.25
CA GLY A 216 -21.35 -0.68 -6.87
C GLY A 216 -21.58 -2.04 -6.20
N ASP A 217 -22.06 -3.06 -6.92
CA ASP A 217 -22.36 -4.36 -6.31
C ASP A 217 -21.07 -5.14 -5.98
N LEU A 218 -21.07 -5.80 -4.82
CA LEU A 218 -20.05 -6.78 -4.47
C LEU A 218 -20.14 -8.00 -5.39
N VAL A 219 -18.97 -8.45 -5.87
CA VAL A 219 -18.85 -9.63 -6.72
C VAL A 219 -17.96 -10.65 -6.02
N THR A 220 -18.54 -11.80 -5.69
CA THR A 220 -17.77 -12.96 -5.24
C THR A 220 -17.21 -13.70 -6.44
N ILE A 221 -15.90 -13.76 -6.55
CA ILE A 221 -15.17 -14.46 -7.60
C ILE A 221 -14.42 -15.61 -6.94
N GLU A 222 -14.78 -16.85 -7.29
CA GLU A 222 -14.13 -18.05 -6.76
C GLU A 222 -12.62 -18.02 -7.05
N GLY A 223 -11.80 -18.23 -6.01
CA GLY A 223 -10.35 -18.16 -6.10
C GLY A 223 -9.77 -16.74 -6.20
N ALA A 224 -10.59 -15.69 -6.09
CA ALA A 224 -10.13 -14.30 -6.11
C ALA A 224 -10.67 -13.42 -4.97
N SER A 225 -11.96 -13.54 -4.62
CA SER A 225 -12.52 -12.90 -3.41
C SER A 225 -12.13 -13.68 -2.16
N SER A 226 -11.68 -12.98 -1.11
CA SER A 226 -11.26 -13.59 0.16
C SER A 226 -11.87 -12.85 1.34
N ASP A 227 -12.33 -13.61 2.34
CA ASP A 227 -12.89 -13.11 3.61
C ASP A 227 -11.82 -13.05 4.71
N TRP A 228 -10.76 -13.85 4.56
CA TRP A 228 -9.71 -14.01 5.57
C TRP A 228 -8.49 -14.71 4.97
N GLY A 229 -7.59 -13.94 4.36
CA GLY A 229 -6.45 -14.53 3.66
C GLY A 229 -5.25 -14.82 4.55
N CYS A 230 -4.58 -13.76 5.00
CA CYS A 230 -3.40 -13.80 5.84
C CYS A 230 -3.81 -13.37 7.26
N SER A 231 -3.74 -14.34 8.18
CA SER A 231 -4.39 -14.36 9.50
C SER A 231 -3.93 -13.32 10.55
N HIS A 232 -3.05 -12.39 10.18
CA HIS A 232 -2.64 -11.22 10.97
C HIS A 232 -1.70 -10.41 10.08
N ASN A 233 -2.28 -9.55 9.25
CA ASN A 233 -1.54 -8.97 8.15
C ASN A 233 -0.81 -7.68 8.58
N THR A 234 0.48 -7.64 8.28
CA THR A 234 1.43 -6.57 8.60
C THR A 234 1.78 -5.67 7.41
N GLY A 235 1.33 -6.05 6.22
CA GLY A 235 1.47 -5.34 4.96
C GLY A 235 0.76 -6.08 3.83
N ILE A 236 -0.09 -5.38 3.09
CA ILE A 236 -0.70 -5.86 1.84
C ILE A 236 -0.16 -5.07 0.66
N ALA A 237 -0.30 -5.62 -0.53
CA ALA A 237 -0.16 -4.87 -1.77
C ALA A 237 -1.11 -5.45 -2.80
N LEU A 238 -1.68 -4.60 -3.65
CA LEU A 238 -2.62 -4.99 -4.69
C LEU A 238 -2.27 -4.26 -5.99
N GLU A 239 -2.32 -4.97 -7.12
CA GLU A 239 -2.13 -4.36 -8.43
C GLU A 239 -3.11 -4.96 -9.44
N ALA A 240 -3.65 -4.10 -10.30
CA ALA A 240 -4.66 -4.49 -11.28
C ALA A 240 -4.13 -5.55 -12.27
N ALA A 241 -5.06 -6.35 -12.77
CA ALA A 241 -4.80 -7.32 -13.83
C ALA A 241 -5.96 -7.34 -14.82
N ASP A 242 -5.75 -7.93 -15.99
CA ASP A 242 -6.78 -7.97 -17.05
C ASP A 242 -7.92 -8.96 -16.74
N ALA A 243 -7.77 -9.76 -15.68
CA ALA A 243 -8.77 -10.66 -15.13
C ALA A 243 -8.53 -10.84 -13.62
N ALA A 244 -9.57 -11.19 -12.87
CA ALA A 244 -9.42 -11.68 -11.50
C ALA A 244 -8.77 -13.09 -11.49
N PRO A 245 -8.10 -13.50 -10.39
CA PRO A 245 -7.63 -12.66 -9.29
C PRO A 245 -6.63 -11.60 -9.77
N TYR A 246 -6.64 -10.43 -9.13
CA TYR A 246 -5.62 -9.40 -9.32
C TYR A 246 -4.33 -9.77 -8.59
N ALA A 247 -3.21 -9.15 -8.98
CA ALA A 247 -1.93 -9.41 -8.34
C ALA A 247 -2.01 -8.91 -6.89
N SER A 248 -1.65 -9.76 -5.93
CA SER A 248 -1.80 -9.47 -4.52
C SER A 248 -0.65 -10.09 -3.74
N ILE A 249 -0.17 -9.37 -2.74
CA ILE A 249 0.89 -9.82 -1.86
C ILE A 249 0.43 -9.56 -0.43
N CYS A 250 0.76 -10.50 0.46
CA CYS A 250 0.50 -10.35 1.88
C CYS A 250 1.76 -10.67 2.66
N ALA A 251 2.00 -9.91 3.72
CA ALA A 251 2.95 -10.25 4.77
C ALA A 251 2.18 -10.74 5.98
N GLU A 252 2.65 -11.84 6.57
CA GLU A 252 1.89 -12.58 7.57
C GLU A 252 2.69 -12.84 8.84
N ASP A 253 2.00 -13.07 9.96
CA ASP A 253 2.60 -13.08 11.29
C ASP A 253 3.35 -14.36 11.69
N GLN A 254 3.41 -15.34 10.81
CA GLN A 254 4.12 -16.61 10.94
C GLN A 254 5.50 -16.63 10.28
N GLY A 255 5.91 -15.52 9.67
CA GLY A 255 7.30 -15.28 9.28
C GLY A 255 7.57 -15.29 7.78
N ALA A 256 6.60 -14.95 6.94
CA ALA A 256 6.80 -14.88 5.50
C ALA A 256 6.02 -13.77 4.79
N ILE A 257 6.50 -13.45 3.59
CA ILE A 257 5.79 -12.64 2.60
C ILE A 257 5.42 -13.57 1.44
N TRP A 258 4.16 -13.51 1.01
CA TRP A 258 3.60 -14.42 0.00
C TRP A 258 3.03 -13.65 -1.18
N LEU A 259 3.28 -14.14 -2.39
CA LEU A 259 2.45 -13.81 -3.54
C LEU A 259 1.10 -14.50 -3.34
N ASN A 260 0.12 -13.70 -2.96
CA ASN A 260 -1.17 -14.11 -2.44
C ASN A 260 -2.22 -14.37 -3.56
N THR A 261 -1.86 -14.11 -4.82
CA THR A 261 -2.79 -14.16 -5.95
C THR A 261 -3.42 -15.52 -6.19
N ASN A 262 -2.68 -16.61 -5.98
CA ASN A 262 -3.16 -17.97 -6.16
C ASN A 262 -3.08 -18.73 -4.83
N GLY A 263 -4.14 -18.63 -4.04
CA GLY A 263 -4.20 -19.22 -2.71
C GLY A 263 -4.94 -18.33 -1.73
N GLN A 264 -4.90 -17.01 -1.95
CA GLN A 264 -5.65 -16.03 -1.17
C GLN A 264 -5.40 -16.16 0.34
N GLY A 265 -4.26 -16.70 0.74
CA GLY A 265 -3.76 -16.75 2.10
C GLY A 265 -2.33 -17.30 2.17
N MET A 266 -1.89 -17.57 3.40
CA MET A 266 -0.54 -18.05 3.74
C MET A 266 -0.34 -19.57 3.51
N TYR A 267 -0.83 -20.11 2.40
CA TYR A 267 -0.77 -21.56 2.15
C TYR A 267 0.54 -21.96 1.48
N ASN A 268 1.08 -23.14 1.81
CA ASN A 268 2.27 -23.72 1.15
C ASN A 268 2.08 -24.00 -0.36
N THR A 269 0.87 -23.82 -0.89
CA THR A 269 0.59 -23.82 -2.33
C THR A 269 0.90 -22.49 -3.01
N GLY A 270 1.06 -21.42 -2.23
CA GLY A 270 1.43 -20.08 -2.70
C GLY A 270 2.93 -19.96 -3.00
N VAL A 271 3.33 -18.80 -3.49
CA VAL A 271 4.73 -18.49 -3.82
C VAL A 271 5.34 -17.67 -2.69
N LYS A 272 6.33 -18.22 -1.99
CA LYS A 272 7.01 -17.54 -0.88
C LYS A 272 8.04 -16.55 -1.42
N ILE A 273 7.84 -15.25 -1.15
CA ILE A 273 8.72 -14.17 -1.60
C ILE A 273 9.88 -13.98 -0.62
N SER A 274 9.57 -13.90 0.68
CA SER A 274 10.56 -13.66 1.74
C SER A 274 10.25 -14.47 2.99
N ASN A 275 11.27 -14.72 3.80
CA ASN A 275 11.11 -15.11 5.20
C ASN A 275 11.40 -13.87 6.06
N GLU A 276 10.61 -13.65 7.10
CA GLU A 276 10.74 -12.52 8.02
C GLU A 276 10.76 -13.02 9.46
N ASN A 277 11.38 -12.25 10.35
CA ASN A 277 11.29 -12.50 11.79
C ASN A 277 10.05 -11.81 12.34
N THR A 278 9.06 -12.61 12.75
CA THR A 278 7.81 -12.07 13.27
C THR A 278 7.74 -12.07 14.79
N THR A 279 6.98 -11.14 15.35
CA THR A 279 6.58 -11.14 16.76
C THR A 279 5.21 -10.50 16.91
N ASN A 280 4.20 -11.30 17.29
CA ASN A 280 2.85 -10.83 17.64
C ASN A 280 2.19 -9.94 16.57
N GLY A 281 2.13 -10.41 15.32
CA GLY A 281 1.52 -9.63 14.24
C GLY A 281 2.39 -8.48 13.75
N ALA A 282 3.71 -8.62 13.80
CA ALA A 282 4.67 -7.64 13.27
C ALA A 282 5.88 -8.35 12.68
N ASP A 283 6.46 -7.79 11.61
CA ASP A 283 7.45 -8.42 10.73
C ASP A 283 8.43 -7.40 10.10
N GLY A 284 8.63 -6.25 10.74
CA GLY A 284 9.53 -5.21 10.26
C GLY A 284 8.91 -4.18 9.32
N GLU A 285 7.58 -4.19 9.16
CA GLU A 285 6.83 -3.20 8.36
C GLU A 285 7.21 -3.23 6.86
N PRO A 286 7.19 -4.40 6.19
CA PRO A 286 7.72 -4.58 4.85
C PRO A 286 7.05 -3.66 3.82
N MET A 287 5.76 -3.37 3.99
CA MET A 287 4.99 -2.44 3.17
C MET A 287 4.67 -1.11 3.89
N GLY A 288 5.48 -0.67 4.86
CA GLY A 288 5.32 0.63 5.54
C GLY A 288 4.49 0.62 6.82
N GLY A 289 4.00 -0.54 7.27
CA GLY A 289 3.32 -0.73 8.56
C GLY A 289 1.85 -0.28 8.54
N MET A 290 1.30 0.17 9.67
CA MET A 290 -0.08 0.68 9.65
C MET A 290 -0.20 1.96 8.82
N SER A 291 -1.20 2.02 7.94
CA SER A 291 -1.37 2.92 6.78
C SER A 291 -0.46 2.63 5.58
N GLY A 292 0.42 1.63 5.65
CA GLY A 292 1.37 1.25 4.61
C GLY A 292 0.93 0.01 3.85
N SER A 293 0.70 0.18 2.54
CA SER A 293 0.45 -0.87 1.54
C SER A 293 0.52 -0.32 0.11
N TYR A 294 0.97 0.91 -0.08
CA TYR A 294 0.77 1.64 -1.33
C TYR A 294 2.04 1.61 -2.18
N SER A 295 1.85 1.46 -3.49
CA SER A 295 2.95 1.42 -4.45
C SER A 295 4.05 0.43 -4.03
N ASN A 296 3.73 -0.68 -3.35
CA ASN A 296 4.70 -1.72 -3.06
C ASN A 296 4.75 -2.76 -4.19
N LEU A 297 3.67 -2.89 -4.96
CA LEU A 297 3.54 -3.78 -6.11
C LEU A 297 3.11 -2.94 -7.31
N ALA A 298 3.80 -3.08 -8.44
CA ALA A 298 3.50 -2.35 -9.66
C ALA A 298 3.55 -3.26 -10.89
N ARG A 299 2.58 -3.10 -11.81
CA ARG A 299 2.59 -3.77 -13.12
C ARG A 299 3.50 -2.99 -14.07
N PHE A 300 4.35 -3.68 -14.83
CA PHE A 300 5.07 -3.05 -15.94
C PHE A 300 4.09 -2.63 -17.03
N GLN A 301 4.27 -1.43 -17.59
CA GLN A 301 3.32 -0.89 -18.56
C GLN A 301 3.21 -1.81 -19.78
N ASP A 302 1.99 -2.02 -20.29
CA ASP A 302 1.72 -2.87 -21.46
C ASP A 302 2.29 -4.31 -21.36
N SER A 303 2.49 -4.82 -20.14
CA SER A 303 3.11 -6.12 -19.87
C SER A 303 2.31 -6.91 -18.84
N ASP A 304 2.47 -8.23 -18.79
CA ASP A 304 1.93 -9.07 -17.71
C ASP A 304 2.88 -9.14 -16.51
N SER A 305 4.08 -8.56 -16.60
CA SER A 305 5.07 -8.64 -15.54
C SER A 305 4.82 -7.62 -14.43
N TYR A 306 5.26 -7.95 -13.22
CA TYR A 306 5.13 -7.12 -12.03
C TYR A 306 6.47 -6.98 -11.30
N ILE A 307 6.59 -5.93 -10.50
CA ILE A 307 7.69 -5.71 -9.56
C ILE A 307 7.12 -5.40 -8.17
N PHE A 308 7.71 -6.00 -7.15
CA PHE A 308 7.41 -5.76 -5.74
C PHE A 308 8.65 -5.22 -5.03
N ALA A 309 8.48 -4.22 -4.17
CA ALA A 309 9.53 -3.65 -3.33
C ALA A 309 9.09 -3.60 -1.87
N TRP A 310 9.99 -4.00 -0.97
CA TRP A 310 9.76 -4.02 0.48
C TRP A 310 11.03 -3.75 1.27
N VAL A 311 10.88 -3.52 2.57
CA VAL A 311 12.00 -3.47 3.52
C VAL A 311 12.07 -4.75 4.36
N SER A 312 13.27 -5.26 4.61
CA SER A 312 13.48 -6.48 5.41
C SER A 312 14.81 -6.46 6.15
N ARG A 313 14.85 -7.06 7.34
CA ARG A 313 16.11 -7.29 8.08
C ARG A 313 16.86 -8.54 7.60
N GLY A 314 16.35 -9.20 6.56
CA GLY A 314 16.84 -10.47 6.05
C GLY A 314 16.62 -11.64 7.02
N ALA A 315 16.74 -12.84 6.50
CA ALA A 315 16.45 -14.07 7.20
C ALA A 315 17.63 -15.04 7.21
N LYS A 316 17.95 -15.54 8.40
CA LYS A 316 18.92 -16.62 8.63
C LYS A 316 18.37 -17.63 9.62
N ASP A 317 19.03 -18.78 9.69
CA ASP A 317 18.78 -19.82 10.68
C ASP A 317 17.31 -20.27 10.70
N LEU A 318 16.84 -20.85 9.58
CA LEU A 318 15.47 -21.30 9.45
C LEU A 318 15.18 -22.48 10.38
N THR A 319 14.16 -22.32 11.22
CA THR A 319 13.65 -23.38 12.09
C THR A 319 12.21 -23.69 11.71
N GLU A 320 11.71 -24.87 12.09
CA GLU A 320 10.31 -25.22 11.88
C GLU A 320 9.39 -24.22 12.60
N ASN A 321 8.30 -23.82 11.95
CA ASN A 321 7.16 -23.24 12.64
C ASN A 321 6.27 -24.40 13.12
N GLU A 322 6.43 -24.80 14.38
CA GLU A 322 5.71 -25.95 14.95
C GLU A 322 4.19 -25.78 14.99
N TRP A 323 3.70 -24.53 14.99
CA TRP A 323 2.27 -24.25 15.00
C TRP A 323 1.62 -24.50 13.63
N MET A 324 2.25 -24.02 12.57
CA MET A 324 1.79 -24.20 11.18
C MET A 324 2.18 -25.57 10.61
N GLY A 325 3.25 -26.16 11.13
CA GLY A 325 3.76 -27.47 10.72
C GLY A 325 4.65 -27.45 9.48
N THR A 326 4.77 -28.60 8.83
CA THR A 326 5.74 -28.83 7.75
C THR A 326 5.56 -27.87 6.58
N GLY A 327 6.67 -27.26 6.13
CA GLY A 327 6.73 -26.28 5.03
C GLY A 327 6.72 -24.83 5.51
N TYR A 328 6.40 -24.60 6.78
CA TYR A 328 6.46 -23.29 7.41
C TYR A 328 7.70 -23.15 8.28
N THR A 329 8.31 -21.96 8.25
CA THR A 329 9.60 -21.69 8.86
C THR A 329 9.57 -20.39 9.64
N ASN A 330 10.19 -20.40 10.82
CA ASN A 330 10.60 -19.18 11.51
C ASN A 330 12.02 -18.80 11.07
N ALA A 331 12.34 -17.51 11.08
CA ALA A 331 13.67 -17.00 10.77
C ALA A 331 14.21 -16.08 11.87
N GLN A 332 15.53 -15.98 11.98
CA GLN A 332 16.22 -14.93 12.73
C GLN A 332 16.61 -13.79 11.80
N ASN A 333 16.62 -12.56 12.33
CA ASN A 333 17.10 -11.40 11.59
C ASN A 333 18.57 -11.55 11.18
N ARG A 334 18.87 -11.23 9.92
CA ARG A 334 20.25 -11.17 9.43
C ARG A 334 20.94 -9.90 9.93
N THR A 335 20.28 -8.75 9.80
CA THR A 335 20.78 -7.42 10.16
C THR A 335 19.95 -6.79 11.28
N ASN A 336 20.47 -5.75 11.91
CA ASN A 336 19.71 -4.98 12.90
C ASN A 336 18.76 -3.98 12.22
N GLY A 337 19.28 -3.15 11.31
CA GLY A 337 18.47 -2.31 10.42
C GLY A 337 17.92 -3.11 9.24
N ARG A 338 16.82 -2.64 8.67
CA ARG A 338 16.21 -3.19 7.45
C ARG A 338 16.97 -2.71 6.22
N ASN A 339 16.86 -3.47 5.13
CA ASN A 339 17.34 -3.19 3.79
C ASN A 339 16.19 -3.25 2.78
N VAL A 340 16.34 -2.57 1.63
CA VAL A 340 15.37 -2.62 0.54
C VAL A 340 15.64 -3.85 -0.33
N ALA A 341 14.59 -4.59 -0.61
CA ALA A 341 14.59 -5.74 -1.51
C ALA A 341 13.53 -5.57 -2.60
N ILE A 342 13.72 -6.31 -3.70
CA ILE A 342 12.76 -6.41 -4.79
C ILE A 342 12.54 -7.86 -5.21
N ALA A 343 11.38 -8.10 -5.80
CA ALA A 343 11.02 -9.34 -6.48
C ALA A 343 10.35 -8.96 -7.81
N THR A 344 10.60 -9.75 -8.85
CA THR A 344 9.93 -9.57 -10.14
C THR A 344 9.11 -10.80 -10.46
N PHE A 345 8.02 -10.59 -11.18
CA PHE A 345 7.08 -11.63 -11.56
C PHE A 345 6.85 -11.55 -13.06
N SER A 346 6.84 -12.69 -13.74
CA SER A 346 6.58 -12.75 -15.19
C SER A 346 5.10 -12.55 -15.51
N ASP A 347 4.26 -12.95 -14.56
CA ASP A 347 2.82 -12.77 -14.52
C ASP A 347 2.40 -12.60 -13.05
N LYS A 348 1.12 -12.35 -12.79
CA LYS A 348 0.58 -12.22 -11.42
C LYS A 348 0.66 -13.48 -10.54
N TYR A 349 1.18 -14.60 -11.05
CA TYR A 349 1.25 -15.89 -10.36
C TYR A 349 2.68 -16.41 -10.16
N THR A 350 3.64 -15.91 -10.94
CA THR A 350 4.92 -16.56 -11.13
C THR A 350 6.07 -15.61 -10.84
N MET A 351 6.77 -15.85 -9.73
CA MET A 351 8.02 -15.17 -9.40
C MET A 351 9.12 -15.61 -10.36
N VAL A 352 9.89 -14.64 -10.87
CA VAL A 352 10.98 -14.92 -11.83
C VAL A 352 12.21 -15.47 -11.11
N GLN A 353 12.49 -14.97 -9.90
CA GLN A 353 13.53 -15.52 -9.03
C GLN A 353 13.06 -16.81 -8.35
N GLN A 354 14.00 -17.51 -7.70
CA GLN A 354 13.66 -18.64 -6.83
C GLN A 354 12.86 -18.15 -5.61
N GLN A 355 11.85 -18.92 -5.21
CA GLN A 355 11.11 -18.68 -3.96
C GLN A 355 12.01 -18.75 -2.74
N ALA A 356 11.58 -18.10 -1.66
CA ALA A 356 12.28 -18.19 -0.40
C ALA A 356 12.32 -19.61 0.18
N SER A 357 13.47 -19.94 0.78
CA SER A 357 13.69 -21.27 1.32
C SER A 357 12.65 -21.61 2.39
N SER A 358 12.14 -22.83 2.34
CA SER A 358 11.31 -23.44 3.38
C SER A 358 12.01 -24.64 4.02
N GLU A 359 13.32 -24.77 3.79
CA GLU A 359 14.13 -25.87 4.30
C GLU A 359 14.48 -25.61 5.77
N VAL A 360 13.86 -26.40 6.66
CA VAL A 360 14.17 -26.40 8.08
C VAL A 360 15.64 -26.79 8.29
N GLY A 361 16.36 -25.97 9.07
CA GLY A 361 17.79 -26.12 9.30
C GLY A 361 18.68 -25.40 8.30
N ALA A 362 18.11 -24.73 7.29
CA ALA A 362 18.89 -23.90 6.38
C ALA A 362 19.52 -22.71 7.11
N VAL A 363 20.81 -22.48 6.88
CA VAL A 363 21.56 -21.35 7.46
C VAL A 363 21.09 -20.02 6.86
N SER A 364 20.69 -20.01 5.59
CA SER A 364 20.19 -18.82 4.89
C SER A 364 18.72 -18.97 4.54
N GLY A 365 17.90 -17.98 4.89
CA GLY A 365 16.49 -17.90 4.51
C GLY A 365 16.20 -16.96 3.33
N ASP A 366 17.19 -16.17 2.92
CA ASP A 366 17.07 -15.02 2.02
C ASP A 366 18.13 -15.00 0.90
N SER A 367 18.81 -16.12 0.63
CA SER A 367 19.88 -16.19 -0.39
C SER A 367 19.42 -15.88 -1.81
N GLN A 368 18.11 -16.01 -2.05
CA GLN A 368 17.40 -15.76 -3.29
C GLN A 368 16.83 -14.35 -3.40
N VAL A 369 16.82 -13.59 -2.30
CA VAL A 369 16.25 -12.23 -2.28
C VAL A 369 17.14 -11.31 -3.11
N ASN A 370 16.52 -10.56 -4.02
CA ASN A 370 17.23 -9.54 -4.79
C ASN A 370 17.27 -8.24 -3.98
N TRP A 371 18.45 -7.91 -3.46
CA TRP A 371 18.66 -6.76 -2.58
C TRP A 371 19.01 -5.50 -3.36
N VAL A 372 18.29 -4.42 -3.12
CA VAL A 372 18.64 -3.06 -3.59
C VAL A 372 19.71 -2.46 -2.66
N THR A 373 19.61 -2.72 -1.35
CA THR A 373 20.60 -2.31 -0.35
C THR A 373 21.06 -3.51 0.49
N THR A 374 22.30 -3.48 0.99
CA THR A 374 22.85 -4.56 1.83
C THR A 374 23.65 -4.06 3.04
N GLY A 375 23.29 -2.89 3.56
CA GLY A 375 23.97 -2.24 4.67
C GLY A 375 23.68 -2.89 6.03
N THR A 376 24.60 -2.72 6.99
CA THR A 376 24.39 -3.15 8.40
C THR A 376 24.36 -1.98 9.37
N THR A 377 24.57 -0.76 8.90
CA THR A 377 24.71 0.45 9.72
C THR A 377 23.52 1.38 9.63
N ALA A 378 22.83 1.42 8.49
CA ALA A 378 21.63 2.20 8.28
C ALA A 378 20.37 1.32 8.39
N ASP A 379 19.23 1.95 8.61
CA ASP A 379 17.91 1.34 8.45
C ASP A 379 17.24 1.98 7.23
N GLN A 380 16.72 1.15 6.34
CA GLN A 380 15.86 1.59 5.25
C GLN A 380 14.38 1.40 5.65
N SER A 381 13.56 2.40 5.36
CA SER A 381 12.13 2.40 5.65
C SER A 381 11.33 2.88 4.44
N ASN A 382 10.00 2.68 4.49
CA ASN A 382 9.07 3.33 3.59
C ASN A 382 9.39 3.09 2.09
N ALA A 383 9.62 1.82 1.73
CA ALA A 383 9.95 1.45 0.36
C ALA A 383 8.73 1.51 -0.55
N HIS A 384 8.92 1.99 -1.78
CA HIS A 384 7.89 2.04 -2.83
C HIS A 384 8.49 1.67 -4.19
N VAL A 385 7.62 1.34 -5.14
CA VAL A 385 7.90 1.06 -6.53
C VAL A 385 6.77 1.55 -7.44
N ALA A 386 7.15 2.11 -8.60
CA ALA A 386 6.25 2.28 -9.74
C ALA A 386 7.03 2.09 -11.04
N THR A 387 6.33 1.82 -12.14
CA THR A 387 6.95 1.49 -13.44
C THR A 387 6.86 2.67 -14.39
N PHE A 388 7.98 3.03 -15.04
CA PHE A 388 7.97 4.07 -16.07
C PHE A 388 7.35 3.54 -17.37
N ASP A 389 7.72 2.31 -17.71
CA ASP A 389 7.37 1.62 -18.96
C ASP A 389 7.40 0.09 -18.74
N ASP A 390 7.57 -0.68 -19.82
CA ASP A 390 7.67 -2.15 -19.80
C ASP A 390 9.04 -2.68 -19.35
N THR A 391 10.03 -1.79 -19.25
CA THR A 391 11.45 -2.11 -19.04
C THR A 391 12.07 -1.50 -17.79
N HIS A 392 11.50 -0.43 -17.23
CA HIS A 392 12.09 0.29 -16.11
C HIS A 392 11.09 0.59 -15.01
N ALA A 393 11.57 0.52 -13.76
CA ALA A 393 10.86 0.88 -12.57
C ALA A 393 11.70 1.84 -11.71
N LEU A 394 11.01 2.68 -10.94
CA LEU A 394 11.58 3.49 -9.88
C LEU A 394 11.33 2.80 -8.55
N VAL A 395 12.39 2.48 -7.81
CA VAL A 395 12.31 2.04 -6.41
C VAL A 395 12.75 3.19 -5.52
N THR A 396 11.99 3.46 -4.47
CA THR A 396 12.30 4.53 -3.50
C THR A 396 12.34 3.99 -2.09
N TRP A 397 13.07 4.67 -1.20
CA TRP A 397 13.07 4.41 0.25
C TRP A 397 13.56 5.64 1.01
N GLU A 398 13.34 5.63 2.32
CA GLU A 398 13.95 6.58 3.26
C GLU A 398 15.04 5.90 4.08
N GLU A 399 16.05 6.65 4.47
CA GLU A 399 17.17 6.12 5.23
C GLU A 399 17.35 6.82 6.58
N ILE A 400 17.66 6.01 7.60
CA ILE A 400 18.14 6.43 8.91
C ILE A 400 19.60 6.02 9.05
N SER A 401 20.52 6.97 9.16
CA SER A 401 21.97 6.69 9.18
C SER A 401 22.53 6.25 10.54
N ASP A 402 21.84 6.54 11.64
CA ASP A 402 22.17 6.09 13.00
C ASP A 402 20.92 5.51 13.67
N PRO A 403 20.51 4.30 13.26
CA PRO A 403 19.23 3.74 13.64
C PRO A 403 19.27 3.14 15.05
N PHE A 404 18.27 3.50 15.84
CA PHE A 404 17.93 2.87 17.10
C PHE A 404 16.75 1.91 16.88
N CYS A 405 17.07 0.62 16.78
CA CYS A 405 16.12 -0.47 16.54
C CYS A 405 15.88 -1.24 17.84
N GLU A 406 14.97 -0.78 18.69
CA GLU A 406 14.72 -1.39 20.02
C GLU A 406 13.99 -2.73 19.92
N TYR A 407 13.08 -2.84 18.95
CA TYR A 407 12.19 -3.99 18.79
C TYR A 407 12.66 -4.87 17.63
N ILE A 408 12.57 -6.19 17.80
CA ILE A 408 13.12 -7.16 16.85
C ILE A 408 12.33 -7.24 15.53
N ALA A 409 11.02 -7.04 15.59
CA ALA A 409 10.10 -7.17 14.46
C ALA A 409 9.38 -5.86 14.10
N MET A 410 9.95 -4.71 14.46
CA MET A 410 9.38 -3.37 14.14
C MET A 410 10.42 -2.49 13.43
N GLY A 411 10.00 -1.32 12.97
CA GLY A 411 10.92 -0.31 12.43
C GLY A 411 11.89 0.27 13.45
N CYS A 412 12.78 1.13 12.96
CA CYS A 412 13.77 1.86 13.74
C CYS A 412 13.45 3.36 13.76
N ARG A 413 14.07 4.08 14.70
CA ARG A 413 14.05 5.55 14.73
C ARG A 413 15.48 6.09 14.71
N GLY A 414 15.69 7.31 14.24
CA GLY A 414 17.01 7.93 14.26
C GLY A 414 17.13 9.14 13.33
N THR A 415 18.35 9.48 12.95
CA THR A 415 18.60 10.62 12.06
C THR A 415 18.26 10.26 10.61
N PHE A 416 17.23 10.91 10.06
CA PHE A 416 16.93 10.88 8.64
C PHE A 416 18.13 11.40 7.82
N SER A 417 18.60 10.60 6.87
CA SER A 417 19.74 10.96 6.00
C SER A 417 19.34 11.28 4.56
N GLY A 418 18.13 10.91 4.14
CA GLY A 418 17.58 11.25 2.83
C GLY A 418 16.54 10.23 2.35
N SER A 419 15.80 10.64 1.33
CA SER A 419 15.00 9.77 0.47
C SER A 419 15.80 9.45 -0.78
N TYR A 420 15.83 8.18 -1.15
CA TYR A 420 16.63 7.63 -2.22
C TYR A 420 15.73 7.16 -3.36
N TYR A 421 16.22 7.29 -4.59
CA TYR A 421 15.49 7.02 -5.82
C TYR A 421 16.37 6.22 -6.77
N GLN A 422 16.10 4.92 -6.88
CA GLN A 422 16.89 3.98 -7.68
C GLN A 422 16.12 3.56 -8.92
N LEU A 423 16.78 3.65 -10.07
CA LEU A 423 16.29 3.04 -11.30
C LEU A 423 16.59 1.54 -11.28
N VAL A 424 15.58 0.75 -11.61
CA VAL A 424 15.67 -0.70 -11.73
C VAL A 424 15.18 -1.10 -13.11
N SER A 425 15.99 -1.87 -13.82
CA SER A 425 15.60 -2.48 -15.09
C SER A 425 14.91 -3.82 -14.86
N ASN A 426 13.86 -4.08 -15.63
CA ASN A 426 13.22 -5.39 -15.74
C ASN A 426 14.17 -6.43 -16.40
N GLU A 427 15.22 -5.98 -17.10
CA GLU A 427 16.27 -6.87 -17.59
C GLU A 427 17.02 -7.53 -16.43
N GLY A 428 17.24 -8.84 -16.53
CA GLY A 428 17.99 -9.59 -15.51
C GLY A 428 17.30 -9.71 -14.16
N ASN A 429 15.96 -9.58 -14.10
CA ASN A 429 15.14 -9.77 -12.90
C ASN A 429 15.29 -8.67 -11.84
N GLY A 430 15.34 -7.41 -12.28
CA GLY A 430 15.46 -6.26 -11.38
C GLY A 430 16.91 -5.80 -11.21
N THR A 431 17.60 -5.50 -12.32
CA THR A 431 18.98 -5.02 -12.26
C THR A 431 19.02 -3.53 -11.91
N LEU A 432 19.83 -3.13 -10.93
CA LEU A 432 20.03 -1.71 -10.59
C LEU A 432 20.74 -0.98 -11.72
N VAL A 433 20.26 0.20 -12.08
CA VAL A 433 20.82 1.04 -13.14
C VAL A 433 21.31 2.36 -12.57
N GLY A 434 22.64 2.57 -12.61
CA GLY A 434 23.29 3.74 -12.02
C GLY A 434 23.17 3.78 -10.49
N GLU A 435 23.61 4.90 -9.92
CA GLU A 435 23.52 5.19 -8.48
C GLU A 435 22.16 5.83 -8.16
N PRO A 436 21.66 5.69 -6.91
CA PRO A 436 20.41 6.33 -6.52
C PRO A 436 20.56 7.85 -6.44
N VAL A 437 19.54 8.58 -6.90
CA VAL A 437 19.40 10.01 -6.61
C VAL A 437 18.98 10.15 -5.15
N VAL A 438 19.47 11.17 -4.45
CA VAL A 438 19.20 11.39 -3.02
C VAL A 438 18.65 12.79 -2.79
N SER A 439 17.54 12.90 -2.08
CA SER A 439 16.95 14.18 -1.66
C SER A 439 16.70 14.22 -0.15
N LYS A 440 16.89 15.38 0.46
CA LYS A 440 16.50 15.63 1.86
C LYS A 440 15.21 16.43 1.99
N ASP A 441 14.71 16.93 0.86
CA ASP A 441 13.59 17.88 0.83
C ASP A 441 12.36 17.30 0.10
N VAL A 442 12.50 16.09 -0.46
CA VAL A 442 11.45 15.39 -1.20
C VAL A 442 11.33 13.99 -0.64
N PHE A 443 10.15 13.66 -0.14
CA PHE A 443 9.79 12.39 0.50
C PHE A 443 8.73 11.67 -0.33
N VAL A 444 8.47 10.40 -0.01
CA VAL A 444 7.37 9.64 -0.62
C VAL A 444 6.37 9.30 0.49
N ALA A 445 5.29 10.07 0.59
CA ALA A 445 4.26 9.96 1.63
C ALA A 445 2.90 9.48 1.08
N GLY A 446 2.84 9.21 -0.22
CA GLY A 446 1.62 8.86 -0.93
C GLY A 446 1.94 8.05 -2.17
N ASP A 447 0.88 7.65 -2.86
CA ASP A 447 0.94 6.73 -3.98
C ASP A 447 1.77 7.33 -5.14
N MET A 448 2.70 6.54 -5.67
CA MET A 448 3.47 6.87 -6.87
C MET A 448 2.66 6.49 -8.11
N VAL A 449 2.42 7.45 -8.99
CA VAL A 449 1.57 7.28 -10.17
C VAL A 449 2.37 7.54 -11.44
N THR A 450 2.27 6.63 -12.40
CA THR A 450 2.79 6.82 -13.76
C THR A 450 1.83 7.69 -14.55
N MET A 451 2.29 8.86 -14.96
CA MET A 451 1.56 9.84 -15.75
C MET A 451 1.56 9.43 -17.23
N ASN A 452 0.58 9.93 -18.01
CA ASN A 452 0.49 9.63 -19.45
C ASN A 452 1.68 10.16 -20.29
N ASP A 453 2.50 11.05 -19.73
CA ASP A 453 3.76 11.50 -20.34
C ASP A 453 4.97 10.63 -19.95
N GLY A 454 4.76 9.54 -19.22
CA GLY A 454 5.76 8.57 -18.80
C GLY A 454 6.53 8.97 -17.53
N ARG A 455 6.23 10.10 -16.90
CA ARG A 455 6.83 10.47 -15.61
C ARG A 455 6.15 9.73 -14.47
N ILE A 456 6.88 9.46 -13.39
CA ILE A 456 6.29 8.95 -12.15
C ILE A 456 6.18 10.11 -11.17
N CYS A 457 4.97 10.41 -10.68
CA CYS A 457 4.72 11.54 -9.80
C CYS A 457 4.03 11.12 -8.49
N TRP A 458 4.28 11.84 -7.41
CA TRP A 458 3.67 11.59 -6.10
C TRP A 458 3.50 12.90 -5.30
N PRO A 459 2.51 12.97 -4.40
CA PRO A 459 2.35 14.08 -3.47
C PRO A 459 3.32 13.95 -2.29
N TYR A 460 3.71 15.09 -1.73
CA TYR A 460 4.43 15.14 -0.46
C TYR A 460 4.22 16.49 0.23
N VAL A 461 4.44 16.52 1.53
CA VAL A 461 4.45 17.77 2.30
C VAL A 461 5.88 18.28 2.38
N SER A 462 6.09 19.54 1.99
CA SER A 462 7.39 20.20 2.14
C SER A 462 7.61 20.55 3.61
N MET A 463 8.38 19.74 4.31
CA MET A 463 8.66 19.89 5.75
C MET A 463 10.04 19.34 6.10
N ASP A 464 10.52 19.68 7.30
CA ASP A 464 11.66 18.98 7.89
C ASP A 464 11.21 17.60 8.38
N TRP A 465 11.77 16.54 7.82
CA TRP A 465 11.43 15.17 8.20
C TRP A 465 12.29 14.68 9.37
N ASP A 466 11.64 14.33 10.48
CA ASP A 466 12.30 13.90 11.71
C ASP A 466 11.82 12.50 12.14
N LEU A 467 12.68 11.52 11.91
CA LEU A 467 12.48 10.12 12.29
C LEU A 467 13.10 9.79 13.66
N SER A 468 13.58 10.76 14.43
CA SER A 468 14.38 10.49 15.65
C SER A 468 13.55 10.11 16.87
N GLY A 469 12.24 10.37 16.84
CA GLY A 469 11.36 10.32 18.00
C GLY A 469 10.10 9.46 17.83
N VAL A 470 9.19 9.66 18.79
CA VAL A 470 7.82 9.12 18.77
C VAL A 470 6.84 10.27 18.64
N VAL A 471 5.67 10.02 18.05
CA VAL A 471 4.60 11.01 17.95
C VAL A 471 4.19 11.50 19.35
N GLY A 472 4.03 12.82 19.50
CA GLY A 472 3.65 13.47 20.76
C GLY A 472 4.82 13.81 21.70
N TRP A 473 6.06 13.38 21.42
CA TRP A 473 7.26 13.76 22.18
C TRP A 473 8.11 14.76 21.40
N GLY A 474 7.75 16.04 21.48
CA GLY A 474 8.45 17.10 20.73
C GLY A 474 8.03 17.23 19.28
N TYR A 475 7.41 16.19 18.71
CA TYR A 475 6.64 16.29 17.48
C TYR A 475 5.31 17.00 17.76
N THR A 476 5.13 18.19 17.20
CA THR A 476 3.84 18.87 17.19
C THR A 476 3.24 18.61 15.80
N PRO A 477 2.03 18.03 15.68
CA PRO A 477 1.33 17.92 14.41
C PRO A 477 1.36 19.28 13.74
N THR A 478 2.09 19.38 12.63
CA THR A 478 2.07 20.62 11.87
C THR A 478 0.78 20.59 11.10
N ASN A 479 -0.11 21.50 11.47
CA ASN A 479 -1.30 21.75 10.70
C ASN A 479 -0.88 22.30 9.33
N VAL A 480 -0.70 21.43 8.33
CA VAL A 480 -0.33 21.83 6.99
C VAL A 480 -1.56 22.12 6.14
N THR A 481 -1.46 23.20 5.38
CA THR A 481 -2.53 23.69 4.50
C THR A 481 -2.11 23.65 3.05
N LYS A 482 -0.98 23.01 2.75
CA LYS A 482 -0.42 22.93 1.40
C LYS A 482 0.13 21.54 1.12
N MET A 483 0.08 21.18 -0.16
CA MET A 483 0.67 19.95 -0.69
C MET A 483 1.61 20.29 -1.86
N SER A 484 2.75 19.61 -1.89
CA SER A 484 3.72 19.65 -2.98
C SER A 484 3.60 18.38 -3.84
N PHE A 485 4.19 18.42 -5.03
CA PHE A 485 4.33 17.24 -5.89
C PHE A 485 5.76 17.10 -6.37
N ALA A 486 6.21 15.88 -6.52
CA ALA A 486 7.47 15.56 -7.18
C ALA A 486 7.22 14.60 -8.33
N CYS A 487 8.07 14.68 -9.34
CA CYS A 487 8.03 13.82 -10.51
C CYS A 487 9.42 13.35 -10.89
N MET A 488 9.58 12.06 -11.12
CA MET A 488 10.78 11.47 -11.70
C MET A 488 10.56 11.22 -13.20
N SER A 489 11.59 11.50 -14.01
CA SER A 489 11.58 11.26 -15.46
C SER A 489 12.83 10.50 -15.90
N LEU A 490 12.72 9.55 -16.82
CA LEU A 490 13.89 8.83 -17.39
C LEU A 490 14.82 9.74 -18.20
N ASN A 491 14.26 10.76 -18.84
CA ASN A 491 15.00 11.78 -19.57
C ASN A 491 14.90 13.06 -18.75
N GLY A 492 15.98 13.50 -18.11
CA GLY A 492 15.99 14.70 -17.26
C GLY A 492 15.24 15.87 -17.90
N SER A 493 14.58 16.70 -17.08
CA SER A 493 13.58 17.68 -17.55
C SER A 493 14.14 18.59 -18.65
N SER A 494 13.72 18.36 -19.90
CA SER A 494 13.98 19.25 -21.04
C SER A 494 12.83 20.26 -21.24
N SER A 495 12.16 20.65 -20.14
CA SER A 495 11.16 21.71 -20.12
C SER A 495 11.81 23.03 -19.71
N SER A 496 12.22 23.81 -20.72
CA SER A 496 12.58 25.21 -20.55
C SER A 496 11.36 26.03 -20.08
N SER A 497 11.29 26.36 -18.79
CA SER A 497 10.31 27.34 -18.26
C SER A 497 10.97 28.27 -17.25
N ALA A 498 10.79 29.57 -17.50
CA ALA A 498 11.50 30.68 -16.87
C ALA A 498 11.20 30.83 -15.36
N ALA A 499 12.26 31.09 -14.59
CA ALA A 499 12.17 31.56 -13.22
C ALA A 499 11.37 32.88 -13.14
N SER A 500 10.19 32.84 -12.53
CA SER A 500 9.47 34.04 -12.12
C SER A 500 9.77 34.35 -10.66
N THR A 501 10.67 35.32 -10.45
CA THR A 501 10.89 35.97 -9.16
C THR A 501 9.64 36.70 -8.70
N SER A 502 9.23 36.42 -7.48
CA SER A 502 8.12 37.05 -6.77
C SER A 502 8.54 38.44 -6.26
N SER A 503 7.78 39.46 -6.64
CA SER A 503 7.77 40.75 -5.94
C SER A 503 6.33 41.27 -5.83
N ALA A 504 5.90 41.44 -4.58
CA ALA A 504 4.59 41.92 -4.18
C ALA A 504 4.40 43.41 -4.48
N THR A 505 3.19 43.83 -4.88
CA THR A 505 2.46 44.97 -4.31
C THR A 505 1.04 45.14 -4.87
N SER A 506 0.05 45.07 -3.95
CA SER A 506 -1.17 45.89 -3.80
C SER A 506 -2.08 46.28 -4.99
N ALA A 507 -3.29 45.71 -4.93
CA ALA A 507 -4.64 46.32 -4.97
C ALA A 507 -5.00 47.37 -6.04
N ALA A 508 -6.04 47.08 -6.85
CA ALA A 508 -7.41 47.63 -6.70
C ALA A 508 -8.35 47.29 -7.89
N ALA A 509 -9.50 46.70 -7.52
CA ALA A 509 -10.88 47.02 -7.91
C ALA A 509 -11.40 47.00 -9.39
N THR A 510 -12.57 46.36 -9.47
CA THR A 510 -13.83 46.72 -10.19
C THR A 510 -14.15 46.20 -11.61
N SER A 511 -15.09 45.25 -11.58
CA SER A 511 -16.41 45.24 -12.26
C SER A 511 -16.57 44.79 -13.72
N SER A 512 -17.56 43.90 -13.86
CA SER A 512 -18.45 43.64 -15.01
C SER A 512 -17.78 43.04 -16.25
N LYS A 513 -18.36 42.07 -16.97
CA LYS A 513 -19.77 41.90 -17.31
C LYS A 513 -19.96 40.50 -17.92
N ALA A 514 -21.10 39.89 -17.64
CA ALA A 514 -21.58 38.70 -18.32
C ALA A 514 -21.85 38.97 -19.82
N ALA A 515 -21.63 37.95 -20.64
CA ALA A 515 -22.22 37.83 -21.97
C ALA A 515 -22.65 36.37 -22.21
N THR A 516 -23.97 36.17 -22.14
CA THR A 516 -24.73 35.07 -22.72
C THR A 516 -24.77 35.18 -24.25
N VAL A 517 -24.87 34.04 -24.95
CA VAL A 517 -25.95 33.66 -25.92
C VAL A 517 -25.46 32.73 -27.05
N SER A 518 -26.16 31.58 -27.16
CA SER A 518 -26.53 30.73 -28.33
C SER A 518 -25.46 30.16 -29.29
N SER A 519 -25.31 28.84 -29.38
CA SER A 519 -26.15 27.81 -30.05
C SER A 519 -26.06 27.80 -31.58
N VAL A 520 -25.49 26.72 -32.14
CA VAL A 520 -25.94 26.06 -33.38
C VAL A 520 -25.50 24.59 -33.32
N GLY A 521 -26.45 23.68 -33.52
CA GLY A 521 -26.20 22.25 -33.64
C GLY A 521 -25.59 21.86 -34.98
N SER A 522 -25.01 20.67 -35.04
CA SER A 522 -24.73 19.95 -36.28
C SER A 522 -24.76 18.45 -36.00
N THR A 523 -25.78 17.80 -36.53
CA THR A 523 -25.96 16.35 -36.57
C THR A 523 -25.27 15.74 -37.80
N SER A 524 -24.99 14.43 -37.70
CA SER A 524 -24.58 13.47 -38.74
C SER A 524 -23.08 13.55 -39.14
N VAL A 525 -22.35 12.44 -39.33
CA VAL A 525 -22.69 11.18 -40.00
C VAL A 525 -21.84 10.02 -39.42
N ALA A 526 -22.48 8.86 -39.28
CA ALA A 526 -21.87 7.57 -38.96
C ALA A 526 -20.90 7.10 -40.07
N SER A 527 -19.75 6.55 -39.69
CA SER A 527 -18.91 5.75 -40.58
C SER A 527 -18.66 4.39 -39.96
N THR A 528 -19.43 3.43 -40.44
CA THR A 528 -19.17 1.99 -40.35
C THR A 528 -17.84 1.66 -40.99
N SER A 529 -17.00 0.89 -40.30
CA SER A 529 -15.99 0.05 -40.93
C SER A 529 -15.95 -1.30 -40.23
N SER A 530 -16.52 -2.27 -40.93
CA SER A 530 -16.43 -3.70 -40.68
C SER A 530 -15.00 -4.20 -40.86
N VAL A 531 -14.47 -4.91 -39.86
CA VAL A 531 -13.37 -5.85 -40.08
C VAL A 531 -13.88 -7.24 -39.74
N ALA A 532 -13.70 -8.14 -40.70
CA ALA A 532 -14.28 -9.45 -40.77
C ALA A 532 -13.76 -10.38 -39.65
N ALA A 533 -14.71 -11.06 -39.00
CA ALA A 533 -14.44 -12.20 -38.16
C ALA A 533 -13.93 -13.36 -39.03
N ALA A 534 -12.69 -13.79 -38.79
CA ALA A 534 -12.20 -15.07 -39.28
C ALA A 534 -12.79 -16.18 -38.40
N THR A 535 -13.76 -16.89 -38.95
CA THR A 535 -14.22 -18.19 -38.47
C THR A 535 -13.07 -19.19 -38.44
N VAL A 536 -12.71 -19.68 -37.25
CA VAL A 536 -12.04 -20.98 -37.10
C VAL A 536 -13.00 -21.90 -36.37
N SER A 537 -13.39 -22.96 -37.07
CA SER A 537 -14.33 -23.97 -36.62
C SER A 537 -13.81 -24.72 -35.41
N SER A 538 -14.70 -24.86 -34.43
CA SER A 538 -14.66 -25.86 -33.39
C SER A 538 -14.81 -27.27 -33.99
N SER A 539 -13.84 -28.13 -33.70
CA SER A 539 -14.03 -29.58 -33.77
C SER A 539 -13.55 -30.19 -32.46
N LEU A 540 -14.49 -30.32 -31.52
CA LEU A 540 -14.34 -31.23 -30.38
C LEU A 540 -14.61 -32.65 -30.88
N ALA A 541 -13.65 -33.55 -30.64
CA ALA A 541 -13.93 -34.96 -30.45
C ALA A 541 -13.12 -35.46 -29.24
N PRO A 542 -13.71 -36.32 -28.39
CA PRO A 542 -13.33 -36.48 -27.00
C PRO A 542 -12.28 -37.58 -26.81
N LEU A 543 -11.36 -37.39 -25.86
CA LEU A 543 -10.58 -38.48 -25.28
C LEU A 543 -11.25 -38.94 -23.99
N ALA A 544 -11.70 -40.20 -24.05
CA ALA A 544 -12.35 -40.92 -22.98
C ALA A 544 -11.40 -41.14 -21.81
N VAL A 545 -11.76 -40.63 -20.63
CA VAL A 545 -11.25 -41.12 -19.35
C VAL A 545 -12.17 -42.26 -18.92
N ALA A 546 -11.61 -43.47 -18.89
CA ALA A 546 -12.30 -44.64 -18.42
C ALA A 546 -12.54 -44.53 -16.91
N ALA A 547 -13.81 -44.46 -16.52
CA ALA A 547 -14.26 -44.77 -15.19
C ALA A 547 -14.09 -46.28 -14.95
N GLN A 548 -13.41 -46.65 -13.87
CA GLN A 548 -13.64 -47.92 -13.19
C GLN A 548 -14.12 -47.63 -11.78
N SER A 549 -15.33 -48.13 -11.52
CA SER A 549 -16.05 -48.10 -10.27
C SER A 549 -15.76 -49.36 -9.44
N GLU A 550 -15.64 -49.12 -8.12
CA GLU A 550 -16.01 -49.97 -6.97
C GLU A 550 -15.12 -51.15 -6.51
N PRO A 551 -15.26 -51.63 -5.24
CA PRO A 551 -16.12 -51.15 -4.13
C PRO A 551 -15.43 -50.96 -2.77
N ALA A 552 -16.18 -50.34 -1.84
CA ALA A 552 -15.97 -50.39 -0.39
C ALA A 552 -16.21 -51.81 0.18
N THR A 553 -15.33 -52.29 1.06
CA THR A 553 -15.62 -52.88 2.39
C THR A 553 -14.41 -53.62 2.95
N SER A 554 -13.89 -53.15 4.09
CA SER A 554 -13.40 -54.03 5.16
C SER A 554 -13.22 -53.22 6.43
N ALA A 555 -14.18 -53.35 7.35
CA ALA A 555 -14.01 -53.05 8.75
C ALA A 555 -12.98 -54.03 9.34
N VAL A 556 -11.96 -53.50 10.03
CA VAL A 556 -11.20 -54.25 11.02
C VAL A 556 -11.09 -53.39 12.27
N ALA A 557 -11.79 -53.82 13.31
CA ALA A 557 -11.62 -53.35 14.66
C ALA A 557 -10.22 -53.73 15.18
N SER A 558 -9.49 -52.76 15.71
CA SER A 558 -8.37 -53.02 16.63
C SER A 558 -8.52 -52.12 17.84
N SER A 559 -9.05 -52.74 18.89
CA SER A 559 -8.89 -52.35 20.29
C SER A 559 -7.41 -52.18 20.65
N SER A 560 -7.04 -51.10 21.35
CA SER A 560 -6.06 -51.14 22.45
C SER A 560 -6.03 -49.84 23.25
N ALA A 561 -6.43 -49.99 24.52
CA ALA A 561 -5.88 -49.38 25.73
C ALA A 561 -5.66 -47.87 25.78
N ILE A 562 -6.62 -47.21 26.45
CA ILE A 562 -6.41 -45.99 27.23
C ILE A 562 -5.39 -46.31 28.34
N VAL A 563 -4.23 -45.67 28.29
CA VAL A 563 -3.32 -45.55 29.44
C VAL A 563 -3.50 -44.16 30.01
N THR A 564 -4.10 -44.09 31.18
CA THR A 564 -4.09 -42.92 32.06
C THR A 564 -2.69 -42.71 32.65
N PRO A 565 -2.16 -41.48 32.66
CA PRO A 565 -1.28 -41.04 33.72
C PRO A 565 -2.05 -40.18 34.72
N SER A 566 -1.82 -40.54 35.98
CA SER A 566 -2.33 -39.90 37.19
C SER A 566 -1.96 -38.42 37.29
N VAL A 567 -2.94 -37.67 37.79
CA VAL A 567 -2.91 -36.27 38.22
C VAL A 567 -1.74 -36.00 39.19
N ALA A 568 -1.02 -34.91 38.96
CA ALA A 568 -0.33 -34.15 40.00
C ALA A 568 -0.83 -32.70 39.92
N ALA A 569 -1.44 -32.26 41.02
CA ALA A 569 -2.10 -30.97 41.16
C ALA A 569 -1.10 -29.80 41.14
N VAL A 570 -1.42 -28.75 40.38
CA VAL A 570 -0.91 -27.40 40.60
C VAL A 570 -2.10 -26.46 40.57
N ALA A 571 -2.18 -25.61 41.61
CA ALA A 571 -3.29 -24.75 41.93
C ALA A 571 -3.55 -23.68 40.86
N THR A 572 -4.80 -23.56 40.43
CA THR A 572 -5.35 -22.41 39.71
C THR A 572 -5.58 -21.25 40.69
N GLU A 573 -4.85 -20.16 40.53
CA GLU A 573 -5.25 -18.84 41.02
C GLU A 573 -6.24 -18.22 40.02
N SER A 574 -7.38 -17.77 40.54
CA SER A 574 -8.44 -17.09 39.80
C SER A 574 -7.96 -15.75 39.24
N ALA A 575 -7.96 -15.60 37.92
CA ALA A 575 -7.94 -14.28 37.29
C ALA A 575 -9.30 -13.61 37.50
N THR A 576 -9.28 -12.51 38.24
CA THR A 576 -10.47 -11.70 38.56
C THR A 576 -10.74 -10.78 37.38
N SER A 577 -11.98 -10.79 36.89
CA SER A 577 -12.51 -9.89 35.86
C SER A 577 -12.33 -8.42 36.25
N ILE A 578 -11.65 -7.63 35.41
CA ILE A 578 -11.65 -6.17 35.51
C ILE A 578 -12.84 -5.64 34.71
N SER A 579 -13.85 -5.19 35.44
CA SER A 579 -15.01 -4.46 34.94
C SER A 579 -14.59 -3.03 34.54
N HIS A 580 -14.84 -2.66 33.28
CA HIS A 580 -14.75 -1.28 32.82
C HIS A 580 -15.91 -0.45 33.42
N TYR A 581 -15.56 0.57 34.20
CA TYR A 581 -16.49 1.52 34.77
C TYR A 581 -16.90 2.58 33.73
N ALA A 582 -18.21 2.72 33.54
CA ALA A 582 -18.84 3.81 32.83
C ALA A 582 -18.57 5.16 33.51
N ALA A 583 -18.24 6.17 32.71
CA ALA A 583 -18.06 7.55 33.16
C ALA A 583 -19.41 8.27 33.31
N THR A 584 -19.84 8.50 34.55
CA THR A 584 -20.86 9.53 34.84
C THR A 584 -20.19 10.86 35.18
N THR A 585 -20.63 11.90 34.50
CA THR A 585 -20.30 13.31 34.71
C THR A 585 -20.66 13.79 36.13
N GLU A 586 -19.69 14.28 36.90
CA GLU A 586 -19.93 15.32 37.92
C GLU A 586 -18.64 16.10 38.32
N SER A 587 -18.72 17.42 38.16
CA SER A 587 -18.08 18.51 38.91
C SER A 587 -16.64 18.39 39.48
N ARG A 588 -15.74 19.21 38.89
CA ARG A 588 -14.43 19.71 39.37
C ARG A 588 -14.13 19.62 40.88
N LYS A 589 -12.96 19.04 41.21
CA LYS A 589 -12.05 19.53 42.26
C LYS A 589 -10.59 19.42 41.80
N SER A 590 -9.84 20.50 41.94
CA SER A 590 -8.41 20.59 41.59
C SER A 590 -7.55 19.70 42.49
N ARG A 591 -6.64 18.92 41.89
CA ARG A 591 -5.58 18.17 42.58
C ARG A 591 -4.19 18.70 42.17
N PRO A 592 -3.18 18.60 43.04
CA PRO A 592 -1.98 19.43 42.99
C PRO A 592 -0.92 18.87 42.03
N THR A 593 -0.17 19.79 41.44
CA THR A 593 1.00 19.55 40.60
C THR A 593 2.12 18.87 41.39
N LYS A 594 2.57 17.69 40.93
CA LYS A 594 3.78 17.04 41.45
C LYS A 594 5.01 17.80 40.91
N ARG A 595 5.86 18.30 41.81
CA ARG A 595 7.17 18.87 41.48
C ARG A 595 8.18 17.76 41.15
N PRO A 596 9.19 18.02 40.30
CA PRO A 596 10.26 17.07 40.00
C PRO A 596 11.16 16.80 41.22
N CYS A 597 11.71 15.59 41.28
CA CYS A 597 12.64 15.14 42.33
C CYS A 597 13.99 15.87 42.23
N PRO A 598 14.57 16.37 43.34
CA PRO A 598 15.88 17.05 43.32
C PRO A 598 17.04 16.12 42.93
N MET A 599 18.00 16.67 42.17
CA MET A 599 19.18 15.97 41.63
C MET A 599 19.98 15.15 42.65
N GLU A 600 19.99 15.58 43.92
CA GLU A 600 20.73 14.91 45.00
C GLU A 600 20.21 13.50 45.31
N ARG A 601 18.90 13.24 45.12
CA ARG A 601 18.34 11.88 45.26
C ARG A 601 18.71 10.96 44.10
N ARG A 602 18.94 11.52 42.91
CA ARG A 602 19.32 10.76 41.70
C ARG A 602 20.78 10.31 41.78
N GLN A 603 21.67 11.14 42.33
CA GLN A 603 23.07 10.77 42.55
C GLN A 603 23.23 9.74 43.67
N ALA A 604 22.43 9.81 44.75
CA ALA A 604 22.45 8.80 45.82
C ALA A 604 21.96 7.41 45.37
N GLN A 605 21.08 7.33 44.36
CA GLN A 605 20.63 6.05 43.80
C GLN A 605 21.62 5.43 42.82
N LEU A 606 22.46 6.25 42.15
CA LEU A 606 23.51 5.76 41.26
C LEU A 606 24.75 5.25 42.03
N ALA A 607 25.04 5.83 43.20
CA ALA A 607 26.13 5.35 44.05
C ALA A 607 25.87 4.00 44.75
N ASN A 608 24.60 3.57 44.86
CA ASN A 608 24.23 2.27 45.44
C ASN A 608 24.14 1.12 44.41
N LYS A 609 24.54 1.37 43.15
CA LYS A 609 24.58 0.36 42.08
C LYS A 609 25.98 0.15 41.49
N ALA A 610 27.03 0.64 42.16
CA ALA A 610 28.44 0.37 41.83
C ALA A 610 29.02 -0.67 42.78
#